data_AF-A0A1D6H348-F1
#
_entry.id   AF-A0A1D6H348-F1
#
_cell.length_a   1.000
_cell.length_b   1.000
_cell.length_c   1.000
_cell.angle_alpha   90.00
_cell.angle_beta   90.00
_cell.angle_gamma   90.00
#
_symmetry.space_group_name_H-M   'P 1'
#
loop_
_entity.id
_entity.type
_entity.pdbx_description
1 polymer ?
#
loop_
_entity_poly.entity_id
_entity_poly.type
_entity_poly.pdbx_seq_one_letter_code
_entity_poly.pdbx_strand_id
1 'polypeptide(L)'
;MQQNWAADLACLPGLDLGSLFLPQNDDPMYDFSTFDMVDLDPYPCSCNGSVTTTTVSSVSAAAADKHQERRGNDVERKKRRLASNRESARRSRVRKQRRLYELSLQVAELLGTNQRLLVELNHVTAKYALLARENAKLREEAAGLQRRLSEMELMGEAEAAALSPEVA
;
A
#
# COMPACT_ATOMS: atom_id res chain seq x y z
N MET A 1 26.64 6.76 19.22
CA MET A 1 25.26 7.28 19.21
C MET A 1 24.55 6.74 17.97
N GLN A 2 23.80 5.64 18.09
CA GLN A 2 22.94 5.13 17.01
C GLN A 2 21.54 5.68 17.25
N GLN A 3 21.03 6.51 16.34
CA GLN A 3 19.68 7.06 16.44
C GLN A 3 18.67 6.01 15.94
N ASN A 4 17.79 5.57 16.82
CA ASN A 4 16.65 4.69 16.53
C ASN A 4 15.53 5.51 15.86
N TRP A 5 15.53 5.61 14.53
CA TRP A 5 14.46 6.29 13.77
C TRP A 5 13.16 5.46 13.70
N ALA A 6 13.21 4.18 14.07
CA ALA A 6 12.04 3.30 14.02
C ALA A 6 10.94 3.65 15.03
N ALA A 7 11.25 4.43 16.08
CA ALA A 7 10.27 4.86 17.06
C ALA A 7 9.43 6.08 16.60
N ASP A 8 9.95 6.91 15.69
CA ASP A 8 9.29 8.17 15.31
C ASP A 8 8.13 8.00 14.32
N LEU A 9 8.07 6.90 13.56
CA LEU A 9 6.98 6.68 12.59
C LEU A 9 5.68 6.17 13.23
N ALA A 10 5.74 5.65 14.46
CA ALA A 10 4.56 5.19 15.19
C ALA A 10 3.77 6.34 15.85
N CYS A 11 4.32 7.57 15.87
CA CYS A 11 3.74 8.70 16.58
C CYS A 11 3.36 9.85 15.64
N LEU A 12 2.69 9.55 14.52
CA LEU A 12 1.94 10.57 13.77
C LEU A 12 0.54 10.69 14.40
N PRO A 13 0.24 11.80 15.10
CA PRO A 13 -1.07 12.01 15.71
C PRO A 13 -2.11 12.20 14.61
N GLY A 14 -3.10 11.32 14.53
CA GLY A 14 -4.26 11.49 13.65
C GLY A 14 -4.63 10.31 12.73
N LEU A 15 -3.92 9.18 12.79
CA LEU A 15 -4.32 7.96 12.08
C LEU A 15 -5.04 6.98 13.03
N ASP A 16 -6.24 7.35 13.47
CA ASP A 16 -7.18 6.36 13.99
C ASP A 16 -7.81 5.62 12.79
N LEU A 17 -7.16 4.53 12.37
CA LEU A 17 -7.69 3.63 11.34
C LEU A 17 -8.81 2.71 11.88
N GLY A 18 -9.18 2.84 13.15
CA GLY A 18 -10.22 2.03 13.80
C GLY A 18 -11.63 2.25 13.22
N SER A 19 -11.89 3.37 12.53
CA SER A 19 -13.22 3.71 12.03
C SER A 19 -13.53 3.22 10.61
N LEU A 20 -12.57 2.63 9.90
CA LEU A 20 -12.79 2.13 8.53
C LEU A 20 -13.34 0.70 8.47
N PHE A 21 -13.40 0.00 9.60
CA PHE A 21 -13.96 -1.34 9.67
C PHE A 21 -15.21 -1.36 10.56
N LEU A 22 -16.36 -1.58 9.90
CA LEU A 22 -17.60 -1.99 10.56
C LEU A 22 -17.42 -3.33 11.30
N PRO A 23 -18.22 -3.59 12.34
CA PRO A 23 -17.84 -4.48 13.42
C PRO A 23 -18.20 -5.96 13.17
N GLN A 24 -17.26 -6.80 13.63
CA GLN A 24 -17.52 -7.99 14.46
C GLN A 24 -18.00 -9.26 13.73
N ASN A 25 -17.06 -9.94 13.06
CA ASN A 25 -16.95 -11.38 13.21
C ASN A 25 -15.89 -11.63 14.29
N ASP A 26 -16.36 -11.89 15.51
CA ASP A 26 -15.55 -12.41 16.59
C ASP A 26 -15.07 -13.82 16.25
N ASP A 27 -13.77 -14.02 16.06
CA ASP A 27 -13.10 -15.27 16.46
C ASP A 27 -11.57 -15.02 16.54
N PRO A 28 -10.88 -15.52 17.59
CA PRO A 28 -9.70 -14.86 18.14
C PRO A 28 -8.43 -15.22 17.37
N MET A 29 -7.95 -14.30 16.54
CA MET A 29 -6.60 -14.36 15.99
C MET A 29 -5.59 -13.92 17.05
N TYR A 30 -5.04 -14.92 17.74
CA TYR A 30 -3.68 -14.99 18.28
C TYR A 30 -3.04 -13.63 18.61
N ASP A 31 -3.22 -13.21 19.86
CA ASP A 31 -2.41 -12.20 20.51
C ASP A 31 -0.95 -12.68 20.58
N PHE A 32 -0.10 -12.09 19.72
CA PHE A 32 1.35 -12.33 19.72
C PHE A 32 2.10 -11.36 20.64
N SER A 33 1.39 -10.65 21.52
CA SER A 33 1.93 -9.63 22.42
C SER A 33 1.74 -10.00 23.89
N THR A 34 1.99 -11.26 24.27
CA THR A 34 2.39 -11.55 25.64
C THR A 34 3.77 -12.18 25.63
N PHE A 35 4.70 -11.29 25.93
CA PHE A 35 6.12 -11.45 26.13
C PHE A 35 6.38 -12.31 27.38
N ASP A 36 5.96 -13.58 27.38
CA ASP A 36 6.50 -14.53 28.36
C ASP A 36 7.86 -15.00 27.86
N MET A 37 8.81 -14.11 28.08
CA MET A 37 10.23 -14.41 28.25
C MET A 37 10.37 -15.23 29.54
N VAL A 38 9.78 -16.42 29.55
CA VAL A 38 10.10 -17.46 30.53
C VAL A 38 11.37 -18.12 30.04
N ASP A 39 12.37 -18.06 30.91
CA ASP A 39 13.68 -18.68 30.79
C ASP A 39 13.58 -20.19 30.49
N LEU A 40 13.31 -20.55 29.23
CA LEU A 40 13.64 -21.88 28.75
C LEU A 40 15.14 -21.90 28.49
N ASP A 41 15.84 -22.27 29.57
CA ASP A 41 17.23 -22.67 29.59
C ASP A 41 17.62 -23.42 28.31
N PRO A 42 18.82 -23.16 27.76
CA PRO A 42 19.20 -23.63 26.44
C PRO A 42 19.14 -25.15 26.34
N TYR A 43 18.14 -25.69 25.63
CA TYR A 43 18.14 -27.09 25.24
C TYR A 43 19.47 -27.37 24.51
N PRO A 44 20.38 -28.19 25.07
CA PRO A 44 21.59 -28.55 24.38
C PRO A 44 21.18 -29.32 23.14
N CYS A 45 21.54 -28.80 21.98
CA CYS A 45 21.41 -29.49 20.70
C CYS A 45 22.02 -30.89 20.83
N SER A 46 21.15 -31.87 21.08
CA SER A 46 21.46 -33.29 21.03
C SER A 46 21.61 -33.69 19.57
N CYS A 47 22.72 -33.29 18.93
CA CYS A 47 23.13 -33.89 17.68
C CYS A 47 23.72 -35.28 17.98
N ASN A 48 22.81 -36.24 18.21
CA ASN A 48 23.10 -37.67 18.17
C ASN A 48 23.18 -38.08 16.70
N GLY A 49 24.17 -37.55 15.99
CA GLY A 49 24.46 -37.88 14.61
C GLY A 49 25.49 -38.98 14.57
N SER A 50 25.04 -40.23 14.74
CA SER A 50 25.65 -41.49 14.30
C SER A 50 27.19 -41.52 14.28
N VAL A 51 27.76 -42.22 15.26
CA VAL A 51 29.12 -42.77 15.19
C VAL A 51 29.18 -43.67 13.96
N THR A 52 29.52 -43.13 12.80
CA THR A 52 30.02 -43.95 11.70
C THR A 52 31.42 -44.38 12.10
N THR A 53 31.50 -45.60 12.61
CA THR A 53 32.72 -46.37 12.86
C THR A 53 33.54 -46.46 11.57
N THR A 54 34.33 -45.44 11.26
CA THR A 54 35.40 -45.56 10.27
C THR A 54 36.63 -46.12 10.97
N THR A 55 36.88 -47.39 10.69
CA THR A 55 38.09 -48.14 11.01
C THR A 55 39.35 -47.29 10.84
N VAL A 56 40.12 -47.16 11.92
CA VAL A 56 41.44 -46.51 11.93
C VAL A 56 42.45 -47.38 11.17
N SER A 57 42.49 -47.25 9.85
CA SER A 57 43.65 -47.71 9.09
C SER A 57 44.84 -46.85 9.52
N SER A 58 45.92 -47.50 9.94
CA SER A 58 47.20 -46.91 10.31
C SER A 58 47.73 -46.01 9.20
N VAL A 59 47.51 -44.70 9.32
CA VAL A 59 48.05 -43.72 8.37
C VAL A 59 49.53 -43.50 8.70
N SER A 60 50.38 -43.78 7.73
CA SER A 60 51.81 -43.48 7.79
C SER A 60 52.04 -41.98 8.00
N ALA A 61 53.16 -41.59 8.63
CA ALA A 61 53.46 -40.19 8.96
C ALA A 61 53.34 -39.22 7.76
N ALA A 62 53.64 -39.68 6.54
CA ALA A 62 53.47 -38.92 5.31
C ALA A 62 51.99 -38.61 4.98
N ALA A 63 51.05 -39.46 5.39
CA ALA A 63 49.62 -39.19 5.26
C ALA A 63 49.12 -38.20 6.33
N ALA A 64 49.72 -38.20 7.53
CA ALA A 64 49.35 -37.26 8.60
C ALA A 64 49.55 -35.79 8.19
N ASP A 65 50.65 -35.48 7.49
CA ASP A 65 50.92 -34.13 6.95
C ASP A 65 49.85 -33.69 5.94
N LYS A 66 49.51 -34.57 4.97
CA LYS A 66 48.42 -34.32 4.01
C LYS A 66 47.06 -34.13 4.70
N HIS A 67 46.78 -34.84 5.80
CA HIS A 67 45.55 -34.65 6.56
C HIS A 67 45.51 -33.30 7.28
N GLN A 68 46.65 -32.82 7.80
CA GLN A 68 46.74 -31.54 8.47
C GLN A 68 46.60 -30.36 7.49
N GLU A 69 47.25 -30.44 6.33
CA GLU A 69 47.11 -29.43 5.26
C GLU A 69 45.65 -29.33 4.77
N ARG A 70 44.98 -30.47 4.53
CA ARG A 70 43.55 -30.51 4.17
C ARG A 70 42.67 -29.83 5.22
N ARG A 71 42.90 -30.10 6.51
CA ARG A 71 42.18 -29.44 7.61
C ARG A 71 42.41 -27.93 7.62
N GLY A 72 43.64 -27.48 7.39
CA GLY A 72 43.97 -26.05 7.27
C GLY A 72 43.22 -25.38 6.12
N ASN A 73 43.22 -26.01 4.94
CA ASN A 73 42.50 -25.54 3.76
C ASN A 73 40.98 -25.50 3.98
N ASP A 74 40.41 -26.50 4.67
CA ASP A 74 38.99 -26.54 5.03
C ASP A 74 38.60 -25.43 6.01
N VAL A 75 39.45 -25.15 7.00
CA VAL A 75 39.24 -24.05 7.96
C VAL A 75 39.26 -22.71 7.23
N GLU A 76 40.21 -22.48 6.33
CA GLU A 76 40.30 -21.26 5.53
C GLU A 76 39.10 -21.10 4.59
N ARG A 77 38.67 -22.17 3.91
CA ARG A 77 37.46 -22.18 3.10
C ARG A 77 36.20 -21.87 3.91
N LYS A 78 36.08 -22.40 5.13
CA LYS A 78 34.98 -22.08 6.06
C LYS A 78 35.00 -20.61 6.47
N LYS A 79 36.17 -20.05 6.82
CA LYS A 79 36.33 -18.62 7.14
C LYS A 79 35.86 -17.73 5.98
N ARG A 80 36.29 -18.02 4.75
CA ARG A 80 35.85 -17.29 3.54
C ARG A 80 34.33 -17.38 3.32
N ARG A 81 33.74 -18.56 3.53
CA ARG A 81 32.27 -18.75 3.42
C ARG A 81 31.50 -17.97 4.47
N LEU A 82 31.98 -17.93 5.72
CA LEU A 82 31.34 -17.17 6.80
C LEU A 82 31.41 -15.66 6.53
N ALA A 83 32.56 -15.16 6.06
CA ALA A 83 32.70 -13.76 5.67
C ALA A 83 31.76 -13.39 4.49
N SER A 84 31.72 -14.24 3.46
CA SER A 84 30.82 -14.06 2.30
C SER A 84 29.34 -14.15 2.68
N ASN A 85 28.96 -15.08 3.56
CA ASN A 85 27.59 -15.21 4.07
C ASN A 85 27.18 -13.99 4.91
N ARG A 86 28.08 -13.50 5.77
CA ARG A 86 27.86 -12.28 6.54
C ARG A 86 27.58 -11.10 5.62
N GLU A 87 28.41 -10.93 4.59
CA GLU A 87 28.26 -9.84 3.64
C GLU A 87 27.01 -9.99 2.76
N SER A 88 26.69 -11.21 2.29
CA SER A 88 25.48 -11.44 1.49
C SER A 88 24.20 -11.29 2.31
N ALA A 89 24.21 -11.69 3.59
CA ALA A 89 23.13 -11.44 4.53
C ALA A 89 22.94 -9.95 4.78
N ARG A 90 24.03 -9.18 5.00
CA ARG A 90 23.98 -7.72 5.12
C ARG A 90 23.38 -7.07 3.87
N ARG A 91 23.88 -7.44 2.68
CA ARG A 91 23.34 -6.95 1.39
C ARG A 91 21.86 -7.30 1.22
N SER A 92 21.46 -8.52 1.60
CA SER A 92 20.06 -8.95 1.54
C SER A 92 19.16 -8.10 2.45
N ARG A 93 19.60 -7.84 3.69
CA ARG A 93 18.89 -6.96 4.64
C ARG A 93 18.73 -5.54 4.08
N VAL A 94 19.81 -4.95 3.56
CA VAL A 94 19.78 -3.60 2.96
C VAL A 94 18.84 -3.55 1.75
N ARG A 95 18.87 -4.55 0.85
CA ARG A 95 17.95 -4.60 -0.30
C ARG A 95 16.49 -4.67 0.15
N LYS A 96 16.19 -5.50 1.15
CA LYS A 96 14.83 -5.60 1.72
C LYS A 96 14.38 -4.29 2.37
N GLN A 97 15.23 -3.66 3.18
CA GLN A 97 14.95 -2.36 3.78
C GLN A 97 14.69 -1.28 2.73
N ARG A 98 15.52 -1.21 1.69
CA ARG A 98 15.32 -0.28 0.57
C ARG A 98 13.98 -0.52 -0.12
N ARG A 99 13.62 -1.77 -0.39
CA ARG A 99 12.34 -2.10 -1.04
C ARG A 99 11.13 -1.72 -0.16
N LEU A 100 11.24 -1.91 1.16
CA LEU A 100 10.20 -1.49 2.10
C LEU A 100 10.06 0.04 2.14
N TYR A 101 11.19 0.76 2.15
CA TYR A 101 11.20 2.23 2.10
C TYR A 101 10.62 2.78 0.78
N GLU A 102 10.99 2.19 -0.36
CA GLU A 102 10.43 2.55 -1.66
C GLU A 102 8.91 2.33 -1.69
N LEU A 103 8.44 1.20 -1.14
CA LEU A 103 7.00 0.92 -1.07
C LEU A 103 6.27 1.87 -0.11
N SER A 104 6.85 2.19 1.05
CA SER A 104 6.25 3.14 1.99
C SER A 104 6.15 4.55 1.40
N LEU A 105 7.15 4.97 0.64
CA LEU A 105 7.13 6.24 -0.07
C LEU A 105 6.01 6.26 -1.13
N GLN A 106 5.89 5.21 -1.94
CA GLN A 106 4.81 5.09 -2.93
C GLN A 106 3.42 5.14 -2.28
N VAL A 107 3.23 4.48 -1.14
CA VAL A 107 1.96 4.53 -0.40
C VAL A 107 1.67 5.96 0.06
N ALA A 108 2.65 6.67 0.62
CA ALA A 108 2.47 8.05 1.05
C ALA A 108 2.13 9.00 -0.12
N GLU A 109 2.80 8.84 -1.26
CA GLU A 109 2.49 9.58 -2.50
C GLU A 109 1.08 9.28 -3.01
N LEU A 110 0.68 8.00 -3.04
CA LEU A 110 -0.66 7.60 -3.46
C LEU A 110 -1.74 8.13 -2.52
N LEU A 111 -1.51 8.13 -1.20
CA LEU A 111 -2.43 8.72 -0.24
C LEU A 111 -2.56 10.24 -0.44
N GLY A 112 -1.45 10.96 -0.61
CA GLY A 112 -1.46 12.41 -0.84
C GLY A 112 -2.16 12.79 -2.16
N THR A 113 -1.88 12.04 -3.23
CA THR A 113 -2.54 12.25 -4.53
C THR A 113 -4.03 11.92 -4.48
N ASN A 114 -4.43 10.85 -3.79
CA ASN A 114 -5.85 10.51 -3.60
C ASN A 114 -6.59 11.62 -2.85
N GLN A 115 -6.04 12.11 -1.73
CA GLN A 115 -6.61 13.23 -0.99
C GLN A 115 -6.78 14.48 -1.87
N ARG A 116 -5.77 14.82 -2.67
CA ARG A 116 -5.85 15.94 -3.62
C ARG A 116 -6.96 15.73 -4.65
N LEU A 117 -7.05 14.54 -5.25
CA LEU A 117 -8.08 14.21 -6.25
C LEU A 117 -9.50 14.26 -5.65
N LEU A 118 -9.67 13.84 -4.40
CA LEU A 118 -10.96 13.95 -3.70
C LEU A 118 -11.39 15.42 -3.50
N VAL A 119 -10.46 16.30 -3.15
CA VAL A 119 -10.73 17.75 -3.04
C VAL A 119 -11.10 18.35 -4.39
N GLU A 120 -10.34 18.02 -5.44
CA GLU A 120 -10.63 18.48 -6.81
C GLU A 120 -11.99 17.97 -7.30
N LEU A 121 -12.34 16.70 -7.03
CA LEU A 121 -13.63 16.12 -7.35
C LEU A 121 -14.77 16.88 -6.65
N ASN A 122 -14.65 17.10 -5.33
CA ASN A 122 -15.66 17.83 -4.56
C ASN A 122 -15.87 19.27 -5.06
N HIS A 123 -14.80 19.93 -5.51
CA HIS A 123 -14.91 21.25 -6.12
C HIS A 123 -15.66 21.22 -7.45
N VAL A 124 -15.36 20.25 -8.31
CA VAL A 124 -16.04 20.08 -9.60
C VAL A 124 -17.51 19.69 -9.41
N THR A 125 -17.84 18.81 -8.46
CA THR A 125 -19.24 18.45 -8.18
C THR A 125 -20.04 19.64 -7.65
N ALA A 126 -19.46 20.47 -6.77
CA ALA A 126 -20.09 21.70 -6.30
C ALA A 126 -20.35 22.70 -7.45
N LYS A 127 -19.36 22.91 -8.33
CA LYS A 127 -19.53 23.74 -9.54
C LYS A 127 -20.60 23.20 -10.47
N TYR A 128 -20.62 21.89 -10.70
CA TYR A 128 -21.62 21.24 -11.53
C TYR A 128 -23.04 21.46 -10.97
N ALA A 129 -23.22 21.35 -9.66
CA ALA A 129 -24.51 21.61 -9.02
C ALA A 129 -24.98 23.06 -9.22
N LEU A 130 -24.08 24.03 -9.12
CA LEU A 130 -24.38 25.44 -9.41
C LEU A 130 -24.80 25.65 -10.87
N LEU A 131 -24.03 25.11 -11.81
CA LEU A 131 -24.31 25.20 -13.25
C LEU A 131 -25.61 24.49 -13.62
N ALA A 132 -25.94 23.37 -12.97
CA ALA A 132 -27.19 22.65 -13.18
C ALA A 132 -28.39 23.50 -12.74
N ARG A 133 -28.29 24.18 -11.58
CA ARG A 133 -29.32 25.11 -11.10
C ARG A 133 -29.49 26.31 -12.03
N GLU A 134 -28.39 26.90 -12.48
CA GLU A 134 -28.42 28.02 -13.42
C GLU A 134 -29.03 27.62 -14.76
N ASN A 135 -28.66 26.47 -15.30
CA ASN A 135 -29.28 25.92 -16.51
C ASN A 135 -30.78 25.66 -16.34
N ALA A 136 -31.21 25.15 -15.18
CA ALA A 136 -32.64 24.97 -14.91
C ALA A 136 -33.40 26.30 -14.94
N LYS A 137 -32.84 27.34 -14.32
CA LYS A 137 -33.40 28.70 -14.35
C LYS A 137 -33.47 29.26 -15.77
N LEU A 138 -32.38 29.15 -16.56
CA LEU A 138 -32.36 29.62 -17.95
C LEU A 138 -33.37 28.86 -18.82
N ARG A 139 -33.58 27.56 -18.59
CA ARG A 139 -34.60 26.77 -19.30
C ARG A 139 -36.01 27.23 -18.94
N GLU A 140 -36.28 27.55 -17.69
CA GLU A 140 -37.58 28.09 -17.25
C GLU A 140 -37.85 29.46 -17.88
N GLU A 141 -36.86 30.35 -17.88
CA GLU A 141 -36.95 31.67 -18.52
C GLU A 141 -37.18 31.54 -20.04
N ALA A 142 -36.44 30.67 -20.72
CA ALA A 142 -36.61 30.39 -22.14
C ALA A 142 -38.02 29.85 -22.45
N ALA A 143 -38.52 28.90 -21.66
CA ALA A 143 -39.87 28.38 -21.80
C ALA A 143 -40.95 29.45 -21.52
N GLY A 144 -40.69 30.39 -20.61
CA GLY A 144 -41.53 31.55 -20.37
C GLY A 144 -41.59 32.49 -21.58
N LEU A 145 -40.45 32.78 -22.20
CA LEU A 145 -40.37 33.61 -23.41
C LEU A 145 -41.03 32.94 -24.62
N GLN A 146 -40.80 31.64 -24.80
CA GLN A 146 -41.44 30.86 -25.87
C GLN A 146 -42.96 30.89 -25.77
N ARG A 147 -43.53 30.72 -24.56
CA ARG A 147 -44.99 30.84 -24.37
C ARG A 147 -45.52 32.22 -24.76
N ARG A 148 -44.83 33.30 -24.36
CA ARG A 148 -45.23 34.66 -24.73
C ARG A 148 -45.18 34.91 -26.24
N LEU A 149 -44.17 34.36 -26.92
CA LEU A 149 -44.09 34.43 -28.39
C LEU A 149 -45.28 33.70 -29.03
N SER A 150 -45.59 32.49 -28.60
CA SER A 150 -46.74 31.73 -29.12
C SER A 150 -48.08 32.42 -28.81
N GLU A 151 -48.24 33.03 -27.63
CA GLU A 151 -49.43 33.82 -27.30
C GLU A 151 -49.59 35.02 -28.25
N MET A 152 -48.51 35.73 -28.57
CA MET A 152 -48.55 36.84 -29.53
C MET A 152 -48.82 36.37 -30.96
N GLU A 153 -48.27 35.24 -31.39
CA GLU A 153 -48.52 34.64 -32.70
C GLU A 153 -50.02 34.27 -32.84
N LEU A 154 -50.60 33.61 -31.84
CA LEU A 154 -52.03 33.26 -31.83
C LEU A 154 -52.94 34.49 -31.82
N MET A 155 -52.58 35.55 -31.09
CA MET A 155 -53.34 36.81 -31.14
C MET A 155 -53.28 37.46 -32.53
N GLY A 156 -52.11 37.44 -33.18
CA GLY A 156 -51.94 37.98 -34.54
C GLY A 156 -52.72 37.18 -35.58
N GLU A 157 -52.78 35.85 -35.46
CA GLU A 157 -53.61 34.99 -36.33
C GLU A 157 -55.11 35.25 -36.12
N ALA A 158 -55.56 35.43 -34.87
CA ALA A 158 -56.95 35.78 -34.57
C ALA A 158 -57.33 37.17 -35.13
N GLU A 159 -56.43 38.15 -35.04
CA GLU A 159 -56.64 39.48 -35.63
C GLU A 159 -56.68 39.40 -37.17
N ALA A 160 -55.77 38.66 -37.81
CA ALA A 160 -55.77 38.48 -39.26
C ALA A 160 -57.03 37.75 -39.78
N ALA A 161 -57.54 36.76 -39.05
CA ALA A 161 -58.77 36.06 -39.37
C ALA A 161 -60.01 36.98 -39.26
N ALA A 162 -60.04 37.89 -38.27
CA ALA A 162 -61.13 38.86 -38.12
C ALA A 162 -61.18 39.91 -39.26
N LEU A 163 -60.03 40.24 -39.86
CA LEU A 163 -59.92 41.20 -40.96
C LEU A 163 -60.22 40.61 -42.35
N SER A 164 -60.41 39.29 -42.48
CA SER A 164 -60.73 38.62 -43.75
C SER A 164 -62.15 38.01 -43.76
N PRO A 165 -63.23 38.79 -43.56
CA PRO A 165 -64.56 38.28 -43.84
C PRO A 165 -64.70 38.07 -45.35
N GLU A 166 -64.89 36.80 -45.71
CA GLU A 166 -65.29 36.27 -47.01
C GLU A 166 -66.25 37.23 -47.75
N VAL A 167 -65.75 37.81 -48.84
CA VAL A 167 -66.59 38.55 -49.80
C VAL A 167 -67.40 37.50 -50.55
N ALA A 168 -68.65 37.31 -50.12
CA ALA A 168 -69.67 36.59 -50.88
C ALA A 168 -70.04 37.31 -52.18
#